data_AF-X1KIH1-F1
#
_entry.id   AF-X1KIH1-F1
#
_cell.length_a   1.000
_cell.length_b   1.000
_cell.length_c   1.000
_cell.angle_alpha   90.00
_cell.angle_beta   90.00
_cell.angle_gamma   90.00
#
_symmetry.space_group_name_H-M   'P 1'
#
loop_
_entity.id
_entity.type
_entity.pdbx_description
1 polymer ?
#
loop_
_entity_poly.entity_id
_entity_poly.type
_entity_poly.pdbx_seq_one_letter_code
_entity_poly.pdbx_strand_id
1 'polypeptide(L)'
;MENLAVTINLPNLKFNIPEKEINFHYLERIIFDLSRKIGQELLEELLQIIDDRLMAERERGELSNQGKRLRYMTTLLGNITFYKRLYRERSGKWKYLLDEKIGIKKNQRISELGEKAEGYLAFISGSYRNSEDLIQRFYGDSRSFESIRGQAIRQGKEILKEEKE
;
A
#
# COMPACT_ATOMS: atom_id res chain seq x y z
N MET A 1 -14.68 -13.24 -17.32
CA MET A 1 -14.51 -12.28 -16.20
C MET A 1 -14.81 -10.90 -16.76
N GLU A 2 -15.71 -10.14 -16.15
CA GLU A 2 -15.88 -8.74 -16.53
C GLU A 2 -14.60 -7.98 -16.17
N ASN A 3 -13.97 -7.35 -17.17
CA ASN A 3 -12.80 -6.53 -16.95
C ASN A 3 -13.22 -5.20 -16.30
N LEU A 4 -12.47 -4.73 -15.30
CA LEU A 4 -12.61 -3.36 -14.82
C LEU A 4 -11.87 -2.44 -15.80
N ALA A 5 -12.60 -1.76 -16.68
CA ALA A 5 -12.03 -0.69 -17.48
C ALA A 5 -11.82 0.55 -16.59
N VAL A 6 -10.57 0.99 -16.46
CA VAL A 6 -10.20 2.17 -15.66
C VAL A 6 -9.44 3.12 -16.57
N THR A 7 -9.79 4.40 -16.50
CA THR A 7 -9.02 5.49 -17.08
C THR A 7 -8.50 6.35 -15.94
N ILE A 8 -7.17 6.44 -15.81
CA ILE A 8 -6.51 7.29 -14.82
C ILE A 8 -5.77 8.40 -15.57
N ASN A 9 -6.01 9.64 -15.17
CA ASN A 9 -5.32 10.79 -15.74
C ASN A 9 -4.07 11.09 -14.91
N LEU A 10 -2.90 11.01 -15.54
CA LEU A 10 -1.66 11.39 -14.88
C LEU A 10 -1.55 12.92 -14.77
N PRO A 11 -1.07 13.46 -13.65
CA PRO A 11 -0.86 14.88 -13.52
C PRO A 11 0.23 15.36 -14.50
N ASN A 12 0.05 16.55 -15.06
CA ASN A 12 1.10 17.23 -15.79
C ASN A 12 2.20 17.67 -14.81
N LEU A 13 3.32 16.96 -14.82
CA LEU A 13 4.45 17.23 -13.94
C LEU A 13 5.30 18.37 -14.52
N LYS A 14 5.44 19.45 -13.75
CA LYS A 14 6.39 20.53 -14.02
C LYS A 14 7.33 20.64 -12.82
N PHE A 15 8.62 20.52 -13.07
CA PHE A 15 9.66 20.69 -12.05
C PHE A 15 10.88 21.36 -12.67
N ASN A 16 11.64 22.06 -11.83
CA ASN A 16 12.84 22.78 -12.24
C ASN A 16 14.07 21.96 -11.85
N ILE A 17 15.04 21.89 -12.76
CA ILE A 17 16.31 21.20 -12.53
C ILE A 17 17.40 22.28 -12.45
N PRO A 18 18.13 22.40 -11.34
CA PRO A 18 19.25 23.33 -11.24
C PRO A 18 20.35 22.92 -12.22
N GLU A 19 20.73 23.82 -13.14
CA GLU A 19 21.70 23.51 -14.20
C GLU A 19 23.04 22.97 -13.66
N LYS A 20 23.47 23.48 -12.50
CA LYS A 20 24.72 23.07 -11.82
C LYS A 20 24.67 21.65 -11.25
N GLU A 21 23.49 21.08 -11.04
CA GLU A 21 23.30 19.74 -10.49
C GLU A 21 23.03 18.69 -11.57
N ILE A 22 22.91 19.10 -12.84
CA ILE A 22 22.62 18.20 -13.96
C ILE A 22 23.76 17.19 -14.13
N ASN A 23 23.47 15.97 -13.73
CA ASN A 23 24.24 14.78 -14.06
C ASN A 23 23.30 13.56 -14.03
N PHE A 24 23.78 12.44 -14.57
CA PHE A 24 22.94 11.24 -14.69
C PHE A 24 22.40 10.76 -13.33
N HIS A 25 23.23 10.76 -12.29
CA HIS A 25 22.83 10.34 -10.94
C HIS A 25 21.68 11.19 -10.38
N TYR A 26 21.78 12.51 -10.54
CA TYR A 26 20.74 13.44 -10.10
C TYR A 26 19.42 13.24 -10.87
N LEU A 27 19.51 13.14 -12.21
CA LEU A 27 18.35 12.92 -13.07
C LEU A 27 17.65 11.59 -12.75
N GLU A 28 18.43 10.51 -12.61
CA GLU A 28 17.91 9.19 -12.25
C GLU A 28 17.19 9.22 -10.91
N ARG A 29 17.78 9.88 -9.90
CA ARG A 29 17.16 9.99 -8.58
C ARG A 29 15.82 10.71 -8.63
N ILE A 30 15.74 11.84 -9.35
CA ILE A 30 14.48 12.59 -9.51
C ILE A 30 13.42 11.73 -10.19
N ILE A 31 13.76 11.10 -11.32
CA ILE A 31 12.79 10.29 -12.07
C ILE A 31 12.30 9.11 -11.23
N PHE A 32 13.20 8.47 -10.50
CA PHE A 32 12.85 7.40 -9.58
C PHE A 32 11.86 7.87 -8.49
N ASP A 33 12.16 8.96 -7.79
CA ASP A 33 11.29 9.51 -6.74
C ASP A 33 9.92 9.95 -7.30
N LEU A 34 9.90 10.55 -8.49
CA LEU A 34 8.66 10.90 -9.20
C LEU A 34 7.84 9.68 -9.59
N SER A 35 8.47 8.65 -10.18
CA SER A 35 7.79 7.41 -10.58
C SER A 35 7.06 6.76 -9.41
N ARG A 36 7.68 6.79 -8.23
CA ARG A 36 7.11 6.26 -7.01
C ARG A 36 5.95 7.10 -6.51
N LYS A 37 6.09 8.42 -6.52
CA LYS A 37 5.03 9.33 -6.10
C LYS A 37 3.78 9.20 -6.99
N ILE A 38 3.98 9.12 -8.31
CA ILE A 38 2.92 8.83 -9.28
C ILE A 38 2.29 7.46 -8.96
N GLY A 39 3.10 6.43 -8.73
CA GLY A 39 2.60 5.09 -8.38
C GLY A 39 1.73 5.09 -7.12
N GLN A 40 2.10 5.85 -6.08
CA GLN A 40 1.30 5.99 -4.87
C GLN A 40 -0.08 6.59 -5.19
N GLU A 41 -0.12 7.70 -5.92
CA GLU A 41 -1.37 8.39 -6.30
C GLU A 41 -2.26 7.50 -7.19
N LEU A 42 -1.67 6.82 -8.17
CA LEU A 42 -2.37 5.87 -9.04
C LEU A 42 -3.03 4.75 -8.23
N LEU A 43 -2.32 4.20 -7.24
CA LEU A 43 -2.86 3.13 -6.40
C LEU A 43 -4.00 3.65 -5.51
N GLU A 44 -3.86 4.85 -4.93
CA GLU A 44 -4.92 5.49 -4.15
C GLU A 44 -6.19 5.72 -4.99
N GLU A 45 -6.03 6.23 -6.22
CA GLU A 45 -7.13 6.47 -7.16
C GLU A 45 -7.80 5.16 -7.58
N LEU A 46 -7.02 4.13 -7.93
CA LEU A 46 -7.55 2.82 -8.28
C LEU A 46 -8.38 2.22 -7.14
N LEU A 47 -7.93 2.36 -5.89
CA LEU A 47 -8.68 1.92 -4.72
C LEU A 47 -9.98 2.71 -4.54
N GLN A 48 -10.01 4.01 -4.83
CA GLN A 48 -11.25 4.80 -4.81
C GLN A 48 -12.23 4.34 -5.89
N ILE A 49 -11.75 4.10 -7.11
CA ILE A 49 -12.57 3.65 -8.24
C ILE A 49 -13.21 2.29 -7.91
N ILE A 50 -12.43 1.36 -7.33
CA ILE A 50 -12.94 0.07 -6.89
C ILE A 50 -13.98 0.24 -5.77
N ASP A 51 -13.72 1.08 -4.76
CA ASP A 51 -14.68 1.32 -3.65
C ASP A 51 -15.98 1.98 -4.14
N ASP A 52 -15.90 2.90 -5.11
CA ASP A 52 -17.06 3.53 -5.75
C ASP A 52 -17.88 2.52 -6.56
N ARG A 53 -17.23 1.63 -7.30
CA ARG A 53 -17.90 0.53 -8.02
C ARG A 53 -18.61 -0.41 -7.05
N LEU A 54 -17.92 -0.85 -6.00
CA LEU A 54 -18.51 -1.71 -4.96
C LEU A 54 -19.69 -1.04 -4.25
N MET A 55 -19.64 0.28 -4.07
CA MET A 55 -20.76 1.05 -3.54
C MET A 55 -21.97 1.00 -4.48
N ALA A 56 -21.77 1.16 -5.78
CA ALA A 56 -22.84 1.12 -6.77
C ALA A 56 -23.50 -0.27 -6.88
N GLU A 57 -22.68 -1.32 -6.84
CA GLU A 57 -23.06 -2.73 -7.00
C GLU A 57 -23.56 -3.40 -5.70
N ARG A 58 -23.48 -2.73 -4.55
CA ARG A 58 -23.86 -3.31 -3.26
C ARG A 58 -25.32 -3.79 -3.26
N GLU A 59 -25.58 -4.82 -2.45
CA GLU A 59 -26.93 -5.29 -2.12
C GLU A 59 -27.71 -4.21 -1.35
N ARG A 60 -28.45 -3.37 -2.08
CA ARG A 60 -29.25 -2.29 -1.50
C ARG A 60 -30.35 -2.86 -0.60
N GLY A 61 -30.56 -2.23 0.55
CA GLY A 61 -31.51 -2.70 1.55
C GLY A 61 -30.91 -3.69 2.54
N GLU A 62 -29.94 -4.53 2.13
CA GLU A 62 -29.18 -5.40 3.03
C GLU A 62 -27.95 -4.70 3.61
N LEU A 63 -27.26 -3.91 2.79
CA LEU A 63 -26.07 -3.15 3.17
C LEU A 63 -26.35 -1.66 3.23
N SER A 64 -26.34 -1.12 4.45
CA SER A 64 -26.41 0.31 4.70
C SER A 64 -25.00 0.91 4.71
N ASN A 65 -24.78 1.97 3.92
CA ASN A 65 -23.53 2.72 3.91
C ASN A 65 -23.45 3.65 5.13
N GLN A 66 -22.35 3.57 5.87
CA GLN A 66 -22.13 4.25 7.15
C GLN A 66 -20.97 5.27 7.06
N GLY A 67 -20.66 5.69 5.83
CA GLY A 67 -19.69 6.72 5.50
C GLY A 67 -18.30 6.18 5.18
N LYS A 68 -17.45 7.09 4.72
CA LYS A 68 -16.04 6.82 4.41
C LYS A 68 -15.20 6.75 5.70
N ARG A 69 -14.14 5.95 5.68
CA ARG A 69 -13.12 5.82 6.72
C ARG A 69 -11.76 5.93 6.05
N LEU A 70 -10.91 6.82 6.55
CA LEU A 70 -9.54 6.97 6.08
C LEU A 70 -8.71 5.76 6.53
N ARG A 71 -7.89 5.23 5.62
CA ARG A 71 -6.97 4.13 5.87
C ARG A 71 -5.57 4.54 5.43
N TYR A 72 -4.60 4.18 6.28
CA TYR A 72 -3.17 4.28 5.99
C TYR A 72 -2.63 2.88 5.72
N MET A 73 -1.74 2.76 4.74
CA MET A 73 -1.07 1.51 4.38
C MET A 73 0.34 1.79 3.86
N THR A 74 1.34 1.09 4.38
CA THR A 74 2.67 1.04 3.78
C THR A 74 2.67 0.05 2.62
N THR A 75 3.25 0.41 1.48
CA THR A 75 3.34 -0.45 0.29
C THR A 75 4.76 -0.45 -0.26
N LEU A 76 5.01 -1.25 -1.31
CA LEU A 76 6.28 -1.22 -2.05
C LEU A 76 6.57 0.17 -2.67
N LEU A 77 5.53 0.95 -2.96
CA LEU A 77 5.67 2.29 -3.56
C LEU A 77 5.96 3.37 -2.49
N GLY A 78 5.78 3.03 -1.21
CA GLY A 78 5.79 3.93 -0.07
C GLY A 78 4.44 3.95 0.65
N ASN A 79 4.28 4.90 1.57
CA ASN A 79 3.05 5.08 2.33
C ASN A 79 1.93 5.66 1.44
N ILE A 80 0.73 5.09 1.54
CA ILE A 80 -0.46 5.57 0.86
C ILE A 80 -1.60 5.82 1.85
N THR A 81 -2.51 6.69 1.47
CA THR A 81 -3.76 6.99 2.16
C THR A 81 -4.95 6.89 1.23
N PHE A 82 -5.96 6.13 1.63
CA PHE A 82 -7.18 5.99 0.83
C PHE A 82 -8.41 5.89 1.73
N TYR A 83 -9.55 6.31 1.21
CA TYR A 83 -10.83 6.11 1.88
C TYR A 83 -11.45 4.78 1.49
N LYS A 84 -12.17 4.19 2.43
CA LYS A 84 -13.04 3.03 2.17
C LYS A 84 -14.37 3.19 2.89
N ARG A 85 -15.44 2.61 2.37
CA ARG A 85 -16.77 2.72 2.99
C ARG A 85 -17.02 1.61 4.01
N LEU A 86 -17.54 2.01 5.17
CA LEU A 86 -18.04 1.09 6.18
C LEU A 86 -19.49 0.74 5.86
N TYR A 87 -19.81 -0.55 5.88
CA TYR A 87 -21.18 -1.04 5.67
C TYR A 87 -21.68 -1.75 6.91
N ARG A 88 -22.98 -1.59 7.18
CA ARG A 88 -23.72 -2.35 8.20
C ARG A 88 -24.74 -3.24 7.52
N GLU A 89 -24.65 -4.53 7.77
CA GLU A 89 -25.65 -5.52 7.38
C GLU A 89 -26.92 -5.38 8.23
N ARG A 90 -28.06 -5.91 7.73
CA ARG A 90 -29.28 -6.09 8.55
C ARG A 90 -29.05 -6.95 9.79
N SER A 91 -28.16 -7.94 9.69
CA SER A 91 -27.72 -8.78 10.82
C SER A 91 -27.05 -7.98 11.95
N GLY A 92 -26.66 -6.73 11.69
CA GLY A 92 -25.90 -5.87 12.58
C GLY A 92 -24.38 -5.98 12.40
N LYS A 93 -23.89 -6.89 11.56
CA LYS A 93 -22.46 -7.07 11.29
C LYS A 93 -21.89 -5.91 10.47
N TRP A 94 -20.65 -5.54 10.78
CA TRP A 94 -19.89 -4.52 10.08
C TRP A 94 -18.94 -5.14 9.07
N LYS A 95 -18.85 -4.57 7.86
CA LYS A 95 -17.89 -5.00 6.83
C LYS A 95 -17.34 -3.82 6.03
N TYR A 96 -16.21 -4.08 5.37
CA TYR A 96 -15.63 -3.22 4.34
C TYR A 96 -15.59 -4.02 3.04
N LEU A 97 -16.46 -3.69 2.08
CA LEU A 97 -16.52 -4.41 0.80
C LEU A 97 -15.18 -4.35 0.06
N LEU A 98 -14.49 -3.21 0.12
CA LEU A 98 -13.17 -3.06 -0.47
C LEU A 98 -12.18 -4.07 0.15
N ASP A 99 -12.07 -4.12 1.47
CA ASP A 99 -11.14 -5.04 2.15
C ASP A 99 -11.41 -6.50 1.77
N GLU A 100 -12.68 -6.92 1.75
CA GLU A 100 -13.09 -8.27 1.36
C GLU A 100 -12.73 -8.57 -0.10
N LYS A 101 -12.94 -7.61 -1.01
CA LYS A 101 -12.68 -7.76 -2.44
C LYS A 101 -11.20 -7.93 -2.75
N ILE A 102 -10.33 -7.16 -2.10
CA ILE A 102 -8.88 -7.15 -2.38
C ILE A 102 -8.04 -7.87 -1.31
N GLY A 103 -8.68 -8.56 -0.37
CA GLY A 103 -8.00 -9.40 0.61
C GLY A 103 -7.22 -8.65 1.70
N ILE A 104 -7.61 -7.42 2.03
CA ILE A 104 -6.97 -6.68 3.14
C ILE A 104 -7.43 -7.27 4.48
N LYS A 105 -6.48 -7.78 5.27
CA LYS A 105 -6.74 -8.32 6.60
C LYS A 105 -7.04 -7.18 7.60
N LYS A 106 -7.82 -7.50 8.64
CA LYS A 106 -8.07 -6.57 9.76
C LYS A 106 -6.74 -6.14 10.37
N ASN A 107 -6.59 -4.84 10.63
CA ASN A 107 -5.37 -4.23 11.19
C ASN A 107 -4.09 -4.39 10.34
N GLN A 108 -4.17 -4.86 9.09
CA GLN A 108 -3.03 -4.89 8.19
C GLN A 108 -2.54 -3.46 7.89
N ARG A 109 -1.30 -3.16 8.27
CA ARG A 109 -0.67 -1.83 8.09
C ARG A 109 0.30 -1.77 6.93
N ILE A 110 0.66 -2.91 6.34
CA ILE A 110 1.58 -3.01 5.22
C ILE A 110 1.05 -4.03 4.20
N SER A 111 1.23 -3.75 2.90
CA SER A 111 0.82 -4.65 1.83
C SER A 111 1.68 -5.91 1.81
N GLU A 112 1.14 -7.03 1.33
CA GLU A 112 1.90 -8.30 1.28
C GLU A 112 3.21 -8.19 0.48
N LEU A 113 3.20 -7.43 -0.64
CA LEU A 113 4.41 -7.17 -1.42
C LEU A 113 5.44 -6.36 -0.61
N GLY A 114 5.01 -5.33 0.11
CA GLY A 114 5.89 -4.58 1.01
C GLY A 114 6.40 -5.47 2.14
N GLU A 115 5.55 -6.37 2.66
CA GLU A 115 5.94 -7.32 3.68
C GLU A 115 7.05 -8.27 3.25
N LYS A 116 6.94 -8.81 2.04
CA LYS A 116 7.97 -9.68 1.46
C LYS A 116 9.26 -8.90 1.22
N ALA A 117 9.18 -7.71 0.63
CA ALA A 117 10.35 -6.88 0.35
C ALA A 117 11.13 -6.53 1.63
N GLU A 118 10.44 -6.08 2.68
CA GLU A 118 11.09 -5.78 3.96
C GLU A 118 11.70 -7.02 4.61
N GLY A 119 11.05 -8.19 4.52
CA GLY A 119 11.61 -9.46 5.01
C GLY A 119 12.92 -9.84 4.31
N TYR A 120 12.96 -9.75 2.98
CA TYR A 120 14.18 -9.98 2.21
C TYR A 120 15.29 -8.99 2.57
N LEU A 121 14.97 -7.70 2.67
CA LEU A 121 15.94 -6.66 3.03
C LEU A 121 16.45 -6.85 4.47
N ALA A 122 15.60 -7.26 5.41
CA ALA A 122 16.00 -7.57 6.77
C ALA A 122 17.01 -8.73 6.82
N PHE A 123 16.82 -9.75 5.97
CA PHE A 123 17.76 -10.85 5.84
C PHE A 123 19.09 -10.42 5.22
N ILE A 124 19.05 -9.75 4.05
CA ILE A 124 20.25 -9.38 3.28
C ILE A 124 21.11 -8.34 4.02
N SER A 125 20.47 -7.38 4.68
CA SER A 125 21.18 -6.27 5.35
C SER A 125 21.90 -6.66 6.64
N GLY A 126 21.66 -7.88 7.14
CA GLY A 126 22.27 -8.41 8.38
C GLY A 126 21.79 -7.75 9.68
N SER A 127 20.98 -6.69 9.62
CA SER A 127 20.33 -6.10 10.80
C SER A 127 19.08 -5.30 10.43
N TYR A 128 18.12 -5.20 11.33
CA TYR A 128 16.89 -4.43 11.10
C TYR A 128 17.13 -2.92 10.92
N ARG A 129 18.19 -2.38 11.53
CA ARG A 129 18.60 -0.97 11.35
C ARG A 129 19.19 -0.72 9.97
N ASN A 130 20.01 -1.64 9.48
CA ASN A 130 20.52 -1.57 8.11
C ASN A 130 19.39 -1.75 7.10
N SER A 131 18.42 -2.62 7.40
CA SER A 131 17.21 -2.77 6.59
C SER A 131 16.44 -1.45 6.51
N GLU A 132 16.20 -0.80 7.66
CA GLU A 132 15.56 0.52 7.70
C GLU A 132 16.29 1.55 6.84
N ASP A 133 17.62 1.64 6.95
CA ASP A 133 18.46 2.54 6.14
C ASP A 133 18.38 2.22 4.65
N LEU A 134 18.48 0.95 4.25
CA LEU A 134 18.35 0.53 2.85
C LEU A 134 16.95 0.86 2.31
N ILE A 135 15.90 0.55 3.07
CA ILE A 135 14.52 0.86 2.69
C ILE A 135 14.36 2.38 2.54
N GLN A 136 14.91 3.19 3.44
CA GLN A 136 14.88 4.64 3.33
C GLN A 136 15.62 5.14 2.08
N ARG A 137 16.77 4.55 1.74
CA ARG A 137 17.55 4.93 0.55
C ARG A 137 16.86 4.59 -0.76
N PHE A 138 16.28 3.38 -0.84
CA PHE A 138 15.62 2.87 -2.05
C PHE A 138 14.16 3.31 -2.16
N TYR A 139 13.45 3.50 -1.07
CA TYR A 139 12.02 3.81 -1.07
C TYR A 139 11.72 5.14 -0.38
N GLY A 140 12.71 5.99 -0.11
CA GLY A 140 12.52 7.39 0.34
C GLY A 140 11.72 7.57 1.65
N ASP A 141 11.29 6.48 2.26
CA ASP A 141 10.49 6.37 3.47
C ASP A 141 10.69 4.93 3.98
N SER A 142 10.57 4.75 5.28
CA SER A 142 10.84 3.48 5.93
C SER A 142 10.04 3.35 7.21
N ARG A 143 9.64 2.12 7.52
CA ARG A 143 9.13 1.81 8.85
C ARG A 143 10.32 1.65 9.80
N SER A 144 10.11 1.97 11.07
CA SER A 144 11.18 1.83 12.07
C SER A 144 11.77 0.42 12.09
N PHE A 145 13.06 0.29 12.40
CA PHE A 145 13.72 -1.00 12.54
C PHE A 145 12.94 -1.98 13.44
N GLU A 146 12.25 -1.49 14.47
CA GLU A 146 11.42 -2.33 15.34
C GLU A 146 10.12 -2.80 14.70
N SER A 147 9.55 -2.00 13.80
CA SER A 147 8.41 -2.42 12.99
C SER A 147 8.82 -3.53 12.01
N ILE A 148 9.99 -3.38 11.38
CA ILE A 148 10.58 -4.39 10.49
C ILE A 148 10.87 -5.66 11.27
N ARG A 149 11.52 -5.57 12.44
CA ARG A 149 11.79 -6.70 13.34
C ARG A 149 10.50 -7.43 13.72
N GLY A 150 9.50 -6.69 14.18
CA GLY A 150 8.21 -7.26 14.60
C GLY A 150 7.49 -7.98 13.46
N GLN A 151 7.56 -7.45 12.24
CA GLN A 151 7.03 -8.11 11.05
C GLN A 151 7.82 -9.38 10.71
N ALA A 152 9.15 -9.33 10.67
CA ALA A 152 9.98 -10.50 10.37
C ALA A 152 9.69 -11.66 11.33
N ILE A 153 9.56 -11.36 12.63
CA ILE A 153 9.16 -12.35 13.64
C ILE A 153 7.76 -12.90 13.38
N ARG A 154 6.80 -12.05 12.98
CA ARG A 154 5.44 -12.50 12.64
C ARG A 154 5.44 -13.45 11.45
N GLN A 155 6.13 -13.10 10.36
CA GLN A 155 6.25 -13.95 9.19
C GLN A 155 6.91 -15.29 9.53
N GLY A 156 7.99 -15.28 10.32
CA GLY A 156 8.64 -16.51 10.77
C GLY A 156 7.68 -17.42 11.57
N LYS A 157 6.80 -16.86 12.40
CA LYS A 157 5.78 -17.63 13.12
C LYS A 157 4.70 -18.21 12.21
N GLU A 158 4.33 -17.49 11.15
CA GLU A 158 3.36 -17.97 10.16
C GLU A 158 3.95 -19.14 9.35
N ILE A 159 5.20 -19.02 8.89
CA ILE A 159 5.92 -20.09 8.18
C ILE A 159 6.04 -21.34 9.07
N LEU A 160 6.47 -21.19 10.33
CA LEU A 160 6.55 -22.32 11.27
C LEU A 160 5.20 -23.00 11.57
N LYS A 161 4.09 -22.28 11.36
CA LYS A 161 2.75 -22.85 11.51
C LYS A 161 2.38 -23.65 10.26
N GLU A 162 2.64 -23.10 9.08
CA GLU A 162 2.42 -23.77 7.78
C GLU A 162 3.27 -25.05 7.64
N GLU A 163 4.49 -25.07 8.16
CA GLU A 163 5.35 -26.28 8.16
C GLU A 163 4.84 -27.41 9.05
N LYS A 164 3.91 -27.14 9.97
CA LYS A 164 3.33 -28.12 10.91
C LYS A 164 1.97 -28.65 10.48
N GLU A 165 1.34 -28.01 9.49
CA GLU A 165 0.08 -28.42 8.88
C GLU A 165 0.34 -29.36 7.69
#